data_AF-A0A494RFT2-F1
#
_entry.id   AF-A0A494RFT2-F1
#
_cell.length_a   1.000
_cell.length_b   1.000
_cell.length_c   1.000
_cell.angle_alpha   90.00
_cell.angle_beta   90.00
_cell.angle_gamma   90.00
#
_symmetry.space_group_name_H-M   'P 1'
#
loop_
_entity.id
_entity.type
_entity.pdbx_description
1 polymer ?
#
loop_
_entity_poly.entity_id
_entity_poly.type
_entity_poly.pdbx_seq_one_letter_code
_entity_poly.pdbx_strand_id
1 'polypeptide(L)'
;MTEWSEAIYAELKDWLPATQARWEWWNPDYLVLTIASYSDQPVEPVIIDTYEGELTITFGFWKAHLPDDGQYDDTDSNRAAEAAKALALDWLNGRIATAVYADSNGKWCGSKLLDQPDDVSTLADIEWIKDFGPTEVEVRKSLRSDWRKYKITDGRLQSTPT
;
A
#
# COMPACT_ATOMS: atom_id res chain seq x y z
N MET A 1 -3.49 16.15 20.88
CA MET A 1 -2.79 14.95 20.44
C MET A 1 -3.55 13.81 21.05
N THR A 2 -4.07 12.93 20.21
CA THR A 2 -4.85 11.78 20.67
C THR A 2 -3.90 10.76 21.27
N GLU A 3 -4.37 10.07 22.31
CA GLU A 3 -3.67 8.95 22.94
C GLU A 3 -3.26 7.89 21.91
N TRP A 4 -4.10 7.67 20.90
CA TRP A 4 -3.81 6.77 19.78
C TRP A 4 -2.60 7.21 18.94
N SER A 5 -2.56 8.45 18.47
CA SER A 5 -1.46 8.93 17.64
C SER A 5 -0.13 8.96 18.41
N GLU A 6 -0.17 9.27 19.71
CA GLU A 6 1.01 9.17 20.59
C GLU A 6 1.51 7.73 20.74
N ALA A 7 0.59 6.79 20.96
CA ALA A 7 0.92 5.37 21.07
C ALA A 7 1.55 4.85 19.78
N ILE A 8 0.94 5.13 18.62
CA ILE A 8 1.48 4.72 17.31
C ILE A 8 2.86 5.35 17.05
N TYR A 9 3.04 6.63 17.37
CA TYR A 9 4.36 7.25 17.27
C TYR A 9 5.39 6.52 18.13
N ALA A 10 5.05 6.18 19.37
CA ALA A 10 5.95 5.46 20.27
C ALA A 10 6.34 4.07 19.73
N GLU A 11 5.42 3.34 19.09
CA GLU A 11 5.65 2.02 18.49
C GLU A 11 6.52 2.06 17.22
N LEU A 12 6.49 3.18 16.49
CA LEU A 12 7.12 3.30 15.15
C LEU A 12 8.41 4.14 15.13
N LYS A 13 8.61 5.08 16.06
CA LYS A 13 9.72 6.07 15.98
C LYS A 13 11.13 5.47 15.87
N ASP A 14 11.34 4.31 16.49
CA ASP A 14 12.65 3.64 16.55
C ASP A 14 12.82 2.56 15.46
N TRP A 15 11.78 2.34 14.64
CA TRP A 15 11.84 1.42 13.51
C TRP A 15 12.70 2.02 12.39
N LEU A 16 13.70 1.28 11.91
CA LEU A 16 14.75 1.80 11.03
C LEU A 16 14.24 2.58 9.80
N PRO A 17 13.27 2.09 8.99
CA PRO A 17 12.69 2.88 7.89
C PRO A 17 12.04 4.20 8.35
N ALA A 18 11.44 4.24 9.54
CA ALA A 18 10.82 5.44 10.08
C ALA A 18 11.83 6.49 10.56
N THR A 19 13.04 6.09 10.94
CA THR A 19 14.10 7.04 11.36
C THR A 19 14.60 7.95 10.24
N GLN A 20 14.50 7.50 8.99
CA GLN A 20 14.90 8.24 7.79
C GLN A 20 13.71 8.86 7.06
N ALA A 21 12.50 8.63 7.57
CA ALA A 21 11.26 9.05 6.96
C ALA A 21 10.86 10.46 7.38
N ARG A 22 9.83 10.98 6.72
CA ARG A 22 9.21 12.26 7.09
C ARG A 22 8.06 12.01 8.04
N TRP A 23 8.08 12.71 9.17
CA TRP A 23 6.98 12.75 10.13
C TRP A 23 6.26 14.09 10.03
N GLU A 24 4.93 14.04 10.04
CA GLU A 24 4.07 15.23 10.08
C GLU A 24 2.95 15.01 11.10
N TRP A 25 2.58 16.08 11.79
CA TRP A 25 1.42 16.15 12.67
C TRP A 25 0.46 17.17 12.08
N TRP A 26 -0.72 16.77 11.60
CA TRP A 26 -1.69 17.74 11.07
C TRP A 26 -2.86 17.88 12.00
N ASN A 27 -3.06 19.10 12.52
CA ASN A 27 -3.80 19.28 13.76
C ASN A 27 -3.14 18.42 14.87
N PRO A 28 -3.34 18.70 16.15
CA PRO A 28 -2.54 18.00 17.15
C PRO A 28 -2.82 16.49 17.18
N ASP A 29 -3.84 15.97 16.48
CA ASP A 29 -4.41 14.64 16.68
C ASP A 29 -4.12 13.62 15.56
N TYR A 30 -3.57 14.05 14.42
CA TYR A 30 -3.32 13.18 13.27
C TYR A 30 -1.84 13.11 12.93
N LEU A 31 -1.32 11.89 12.98
CA LEU A 31 0.07 11.56 12.69
C LEU A 31 0.17 11.02 11.27
N VAL A 32 1.20 11.46 10.55
CA VAL A 32 1.56 10.91 9.23
C VAL A 32 3.05 10.59 9.20
N LEU A 33 3.35 9.36 8.84
CA LEU A 33 4.68 8.86 8.51
C LEU A 33 4.76 8.63 7.00
N THR A 34 5.73 9.24 6.33
CA THR A 34 5.98 9.04 4.89
C THR A 34 7.40 8.50 4.67
N ILE A 35 7.49 7.24 4.22
CA ILE A 35 8.74 6.60 3.81
C ILE A 35 8.85 6.71 2.29
N ALA A 36 9.72 7.58 1.79
CA ALA A 36 9.91 7.82 0.35
C ALA A 36 11.29 7.34 -0.17
N SER A 37 12.12 6.77 0.70
CA SER A 37 13.40 6.15 0.36
C SER A 37 13.65 4.91 1.20
N TYR A 38 14.32 3.91 0.62
CA TYR A 38 14.73 2.70 1.32
C TYR A 38 16.02 2.16 0.72
N SER A 39 16.99 1.80 1.56
CA SER A 39 18.34 1.41 1.13
C SER A 39 18.99 2.43 0.17
N ASP A 40 18.88 3.72 0.53
CA ASP A 40 19.39 4.87 -0.23
C ASP A 40 18.80 5.04 -1.66
N GLN A 41 17.70 4.35 -1.97
CA GLN A 41 17.00 4.48 -3.25
C GLN A 41 15.63 5.14 -3.06
N PRO A 42 15.20 6.01 -4.00
CA PRO A 42 13.84 6.53 -4.00
C PRO A 42 12.85 5.40 -4.31
N VAL A 43 11.79 5.32 -3.52
CA VAL A 43 10.71 4.33 -3.69
C VAL A 43 9.38 5.05 -3.90
N GLU A 44 8.41 4.34 -4.46
CA GLU A 44 7.02 4.76 -4.36
C GLU A 44 6.62 4.80 -2.86
N PRO A 45 6.16 5.96 -2.35
CA PRO A 45 6.04 6.15 -0.92
C PRO A 45 5.11 5.17 -0.22
N VAL A 46 5.51 4.77 0.99
CA VAL A 46 4.62 4.18 1.99
C VAL A 46 4.16 5.30 2.92
N ILE A 47 2.86 5.44 3.08
CA ILE A 47 2.22 6.38 4.00
C ILE A 47 1.56 5.57 5.10
N ILE A 48 1.89 5.87 6.36
CA ILE A 48 1.21 5.32 7.54
C ILE A 48 0.62 6.50 8.30
N ASP A 49 -0.66 6.45 8.61
CA ASP A 49 -1.37 7.58 9.20
C ASP A 49 -2.46 7.15 10.20
N THR A 50 -2.86 8.07 11.08
CA THR A 50 -3.77 7.76 12.20
C THR A 50 -5.15 8.43 12.07
N TYR A 51 -5.62 8.67 10.85
CA TYR A 51 -6.85 9.44 10.62
C TYR A 51 -8.06 8.76 11.27
N GLU A 52 -8.94 9.56 11.88
CA GLU A 52 -10.18 9.10 12.54
C GLU A 52 -10.00 8.01 13.62
N GLY A 53 -8.81 7.91 14.22
CA GLY A 53 -8.53 6.94 15.28
C GLY A 53 -8.22 5.54 14.78
N GLU A 54 -7.98 5.37 13.48
CA GLU A 54 -7.56 4.12 12.86
C GLU A 54 -6.12 4.22 12.39
N LEU A 55 -5.35 3.12 12.39
CA LEU A 55 -4.06 3.10 11.69
C LEU A 55 -4.28 2.69 10.24
N THR A 56 -3.96 3.57 9.31
CA THR A 56 -4.03 3.29 7.88
C THR A 56 -2.63 3.16 7.30
N ILE A 57 -2.43 2.19 6.41
CA ILE A 57 -1.25 2.10 5.53
C ILE A 57 -1.67 2.25 4.07
N THR A 58 -0.95 3.07 3.31
CA THR A 58 -1.18 3.32 1.89
C THR A 58 0.13 3.23 1.11
N PHE A 59 0.12 2.49 -0.01
CA PHE A 59 1.20 2.46 -0.99
C PHE A 59 0.67 1.98 -2.34
N GLY A 60 1.26 2.42 -3.45
CA GLY A 60 0.97 1.87 -4.77
C GLY A 60 -0.51 1.84 -5.17
N PHE A 61 -1.34 2.81 -4.75
CA PHE A 61 -2.80 2.83 -4.97
C PHE A 61 -3.59 1.73 -4.23
N TRP A 62 -3.00 1.12 -3.21
CA TRP A 62 -3.66 0.21 -2.27
C TRP A 62 -3.64 0.81 -0.86
N LYS A 63 -4.67 0.49 -0.08
CA LYS A 63 -4.89 0.99 1.28
C LYS A 63 -5.44 -0.12 2.16
N ALA A 64 -4.99 -0.19 3.40
CA ALA A 64 -5.59 -1.03 4.45
C ALA A 64 -5.67 -0.31 5.79
N HIS A 65 -6.67 -0.69 6.57
CA HIS A 65 -6.86 -0.31 7.96
C HIS A 65 -6.31 -1.42 8.85
N LEU A 66 -5.62 -1.08 9.94
CA LEU A 66 -4.87 -2.01 10.78
C LEU A 66 -5.15 -1.77 12.28
N PRO A 67 -5.18 -2.83 13.11
CA PRO A 67 -5.12 -4.24 12.71
C PRO A 67 -6.50 -4.72 12.20
N ASP A 68 -6.51 -5.61 11.22
CA ASP A 68 -7.75 -6.22 10.70
C ASP A 68 -8.09 -7.52 11.46
N ASP A 69 -8.14 -7.44 12.79
CA ASP A 69 -8.37 -8.59 13.69
C ASP A 69 -9.65 -8.48 14.54
N GLY A 70 -10.30 -7.30 14.53
CA GLY A 70 -11.51 -7.01 15.30
C GLY A 70 -11.31 -6.92 16.82
N GLN A 71 -10.07 -6.83 17.30
CA GLN A 71 -9.74 -6.76 18.73
C GLN A 71 -9.32 -5.34 19.13
N TYR A 72 -10.00 -4.78 20.13
CA TYR A 72 -9.72 -3.45 20.67
C TYR A 72 -9.36 -3.56 22.16
N ASP A 73 -8.07 -3.64 22.47
CA ASP A 73 -7.53 -3.80 23.83
C ASP A 73 -6.22 -3.02 24.01
N ASP A 74 -5.61 -3.09 25.20
CA ASP A 74 -4.42 -2.33 25.55
C ASP A 74 -3.16 -2.65 24.71
N THR A 75 -3.22 -3.68 23.85
CA THR A 75 -2.13 -4.05 22.93
C THR A 75 -2.43 -3.71 21.46
N ASP A 76 -3.57 -3.06 21.20
CA ASP A 76 -4.04 -2.71 19.86
C ASP A 76 -3.02 -1.86 19.07
N SER A 77 -2.44 -0.84 19.69
CA SER A 77 -1.42 0.02 19.04
C SER A 77 -0.20 -0.77 18.59
N ASN A 78 0.25 -1.74 19.40
CA ASN A 78 1.39 -2.59 19.08
C ASN A 78 1.05 -3.54 17.93
N ARG A 79 -0.12 -4.20 17.96
CA ARG A 79 -0.56 -5.09 16.86
C ARG A 79 -0.71 -4.33 15.54
N ALA A 80 -1.33 -3.15 15.58
CA ALA A 80 -1.47 -2.26 14.43
C ALA A 80 -0.09 -1.91 13.84
N ALA A 81 0.83 -1.45 14.69
CA ALA A 81 2.17 -1.05 14.28
C ALA A 81 2.99 -2.22 13.72
N GLU A 82 2.94 -3.41 14.33
CA GLU A 82 3.63 -4.59 13.82
C GLU A 82 3.08 -5.05 12.46
N ALA A 83 1.76 -5.02 12.27
CA ALA A 83 1.14 -5.30 10.97
C ALA A 83 1.58 -4.28 9.90
N ALA A 84 1.62 -2.99 10.25
CA ALA A 84 2.07 -1.92 9.36
C ALA A 84 3.55 -2.09 8.99
N LYS A 85 4.41 -2.40 9.97
CA LYS A 85 5.85 -2.69 9.75
C LYS A 85 6.02 -3.87 8.78
N ALA A 86 5.27 -4.95 8.98
CA ALA A 86 5.34 -6.15 8.14
C ALA A 86 4.96 -5.82 6.68
N LEU A 87 3.79 -5.20 6.47
CA LEU A 87 3.33 -4.81 5.13
C LEU A 87 4.28 -3.82 4.45
N ALA A 88 4.74 -2.80 5.18
CA ALA A 88 5.69 -1.85 4.64
C ALA A 88 7.02 -2.52 4.24
N LEU A 89 7.56 -3.41 5.07
CA LEU A 89 8.78 -4.14 4.73
C LEU A 89 8.59 -5.07 3.54
N ASP A 90 7.47 -5.78 3.44
CA ASP A 90 7.20 -6.63 2.29
C ASP A 90 7.07 -5.82 1.00
N TRP A 91 6.44 -4.64 1.04
CA TRP A 91 6.39 -3.71 -0.09
C TRP A 91 7.79 -3.20 -0.46
N LEU A 92 8.51 -2.64 0.51
CA LEU A 92 9.83 -2.03 0.30
C LEU A 92 10.84 -3.04 -0.25
N ASN A 93 10.78 -4.30 0.20
CA ASN A 93 11.62 -5.39 -0.29
C ASN A 93 11.08 -6.05 -1.58
N GLY A 94 9.98 -5.56 -2.16
CA GLY A 94 9.40 -6.07 -3.41
C GLY A 94 8.78 -7.46 -3.32
N ARG A 95 8.45 -7.93 -2.11
CA ARG A 95 7.79 -9.23 -1.87
C ARG A 95 6.30 -9.19 -2.19
N ILE A 96 5.70 -8.01 -2.06
CA ILE A 96 4.32 -7.73 -2.50
C ILE A 96 4.32 -6.63 -3.57
N ALA A 97 3.22 -6.56 -4.31
CA ALA A 97 2.98 -5.55 -5.33
C ALA A 97 1.52 -5.12 -5.31
N THR A 98 1.18 -4.08 -6.04
CA THR A 98 -0.20 -3.66 -6.26
C THR A 98 -0.53 -3.75 -7.74
N ALA A 99 -1.67 -4.34 -8.08
CA ALA A 99 -2.23 -4.27 -9.43
C ALA A 99 -3.22 -3.12 -9.47
N VAL A 100 -2.95 -2.12 -10.32
CA VAL A 100 -3.78 -0.92 -10.48
C VAL A 100 -4.47 -0.98 -11.84
N TYR A 101 -5.79 -1.02 -11.84
CA TYR A 101 -6.60 -1.18 -13.04
C TYR A 101 -7.12 0.15 -13.55
N ALA A 102 -7.15 0.31 -14.87
CA ALA A 102 -7.67 1.50 -15.53
C ALA A 102 -8.51 1.17 -16.78
N ASP A 103 -9.49 2.01 -17.07
CA ASP A 103 -10.33 1.95 -18.28
C ASP A 103 -9.57 2.44 -19.52
N SER A 104 -10.24 2.44 -20.68
CA SER A 104 -9.63 2.89 -21.95
C SER A 104 -9.26 4.38 -21.97
N ASN A 105 -9.78 5.18 -21.04
CA ASN A 105 -9.49 6.60 -20.89
C ASN A 105 -8.40 6.86 -19.83
N GLY A 106 -7.85 5.80 -19.22
CA GLY A 106 -6.89 5.90 -18.13
C GLY A 106 -7.52 6.25 -16.78
N LYS A 107 -8.85 6.16 -16.65
CA LYS A 107 -9.54 6.36 -15.38
C LYS A 107 -9.36 5.12 -14.50
N TRP A 108 -9.02 5.32 -13.23
CA TRP A 108 -8.88 4.25 -12.26
C TRP A 108 -10.19 3.46 -12.06
N CYS A 109 -10.09 2.13 -12.11
CA CYS A 109 -11.20 1.19 -11.91
C CYS A 109 -11.13 0.47 -10.55
N GLY A 110 -9.95 0.39 -9.94
CA GLY A 110 -9.72 -0.37 -8.73
C GLY A 110 -8.27 -0.80 -8.58
N SER A 111 -7.89 -1.23 -7.37
CA SER A 111 -6.58 -1.80 -7.10
C SER A 111 -6.69 -3.03 -6.22
N LYS A 112 -5.75 -3.98 -6.34
CA LYS A 112 -5.62 -5.12 -5.44
C LYS A 112 -4.17 -5.37 -5.04
N LEU A 113 -3.98 -5.98 -3.88
CA LEU A 113 -2.67 -6.44 -3.42
C LEU A 113 -2.30 -7.76 -4.11
N LEU A 114 -1.02 -7.95 -4.40
CA LEU A 114 -0.45 -9.18 -4.93
C LEU A 114 0.61 -9.70 -3.97
N ASP A 115 0.35 -10.86 -3.37
CA ASP A 115 1.31 -11.54 -2.48
C ASP A 115 2.39 -12.31 -3.26
N GLN A 116 2.18 -12.49 -4.56
CA GLN A 116 3.11 -13.09 -5.51
C GLN A 116 3.24 -12.17 -6.74
N PRO A 117 4.10 -11.14 -6.67
CA PRO A 117 4.17 -10.09 -7.68
C PRO A 117 4.50 -10.55 -9.10
N ASP A 118 5.16 -11.70 -9.23
CA ASP A 118 5.58 -12.26 -10.51
C ASP A 118 4.53 -13.23 -11.09
N ASP A 119 3.51 -13.60 -10.31
CA ASP A 119 2.37 -14.38 -10.80
C ASP A 119 1.31 -13.44 -11.41
N VAL A 120 1.40 -13.30 -12.74
CA VAL A 120 0.48 -12.46 -13.52
C VAL A 120 -0.83 -13.18 -13.89
N SER A 121 -0.97 -14.47 -13.55
CA SER A 121 -2.13 -15.27 -13.99
C SER A 121 -3.45 -14.73 -13.44
N THR A 122 -3.43 -14.22 -12.22
CA THR A 122 -4.60 -13.66 -11.52
C THR A 122 -4.95 -12.25 -11.97
N LEU A 123 -4.13 -11.57 -12.78
CA LEU A 123 -4.39 -10.18 -13.17
C LEU A 123 -5.65 -10.03 -14.02
N ALA A 124 -6.05 -11.08 -14.74
CA ALA A 124 -7.27 -11.14 -15.53
C ALA A 124 -8.53 -11.45 -14.69
N ASP A 125 -8.40 -11.74 -13.40
CA ASP A 125 -9.53 -11.97 -12.50
C ASP A 125 -10.13 -10.63 -12.05
N ILE A 126 -10.92 -10.04 -12.95
CA ILE A 126 -11.46 -8.67 -12.85
C ILE A 126 -12.98 -8.60 -12.66
N GLU A 127 -13.63 -9.72 -12.33
CA GLU A 127 -15.10 -9.78 -12.22
C GLU A 127 -15.66 -8.74 -11.22
N TRP A 128 -14.91 -8.46 -10.15
CA TRP A 128 -15.23 -7.47 -9.11
C TRP A 128 -15.21 -6.01 -9.60
N ILE A 129 -14.60 -5.73 -10.75
CA ILE A 129 -14.52 -4.41 -11.40
C ILE A 129 -14.98 -4.39 -12.85
N LYS A 130 -15.65 -5.45 -13.32
CA LYS A 130 -16.05 -5.58 -14.73
C LYS A 130 -16.88 -4.39 -15.24
N ASP A 131 -17.75 -3.85 -14.38
CA ASP A 131 -18.68 -2.77 -14.73
C ASP A 131 -17.96 -1.43 -14.99
N PHE A 132 -16.70 -1.31 -14.54
CA PHE A 132 -15.85 -0.16 -14.83
C PHE A 132 -15.09 -0.29 -16.16
N GLY A 133 -15.17 -1.43 -16.84
CA GLY A 133 -14.53 -1.68 -18.13
C GLY A 133 -13.00 -1.55 -18.13
N PRO A 134 -12.27 -2.25 -17.23
CA PRO A 134 -10.81 -2.17 -17.20
C PRO A 134 -10.19 -2.72 -18.49
N THR A 135 -9.25 -1.97 -19.06
CA THR A 135 -8.52 -2.33 -20.30
C THR A 135 -7.02 -2.39 -20.11
N GLU A 136 -6.53 -1.92 -18.97
CA GLU A 136 -5.12 -1.91 -18.60
C GLU A 136 -4.97 -2.27 -17.12
N VAL A 137 -3.87 -2.93 -16.80
CA VAL A 137 -3.40 -3.12 -15.43
C VAL A 137 -1.92 -2.77 -15.35
N GLU A 138 -1.57 -1.95 -14.37
CA GLU A 138 -0.19 -1.63 -14.02
C GLU A 138 0.15 -2.34 -12.71
N VAL A 139 1.12 -3.24 -12.75
CA VAL A 139 1.70 -3.86 -11.57
C VAL A 139 2.79 -2.93 -11.04
N ARG A 140 2.59 -2.40 -9.84
CA ARG A 140 3.54 -1.51 -9.17
C ARG A 140 4.25 -2.25 -8.04
N LYS A 141 5.56 -2.09 -7.99
CA LYS A 141 6.45 -2.48 -6.89
C LYS A 141 7.03 -1.23 -6.23
N SER A 142 7.79 -1.37 -5.15
CA SER A 142 8.44 -0.24 -4.47
C SER A 142 9.30 0.61 -5.41
N LEU A 143 10.05 -0.02 -6.32
CA LEU A 143 10.86 0.69 -7.31
C LEU A 143 10.06 0.91 -8.59
N ARG A 144 10.02 2.17 -9.05
CA ARG A 144 9.35 2.55 -10.30
C ARG A 144 9.91 1.86 -11.55
N SER A 145 11.20 1.52 -11.54
CA SER A 145 11.84 0.75 -12.62
C SER A 145 11.25 -0.65 -12.80
N ASP A 146 10.61 -1.18 -11.77
CA ASP A 146 10.06 -2.54 -11.76
C ASP A 146 8.58 -2.58 -12.10
N TRP A 147 7.98 -1.42 -12.40
CA TRP A 147 6.58 -1.35 -12.79
C TRP A 147 6.39 -1.96 -14.17
N ARG A 148 5.29 -2.70 -14.34
CA ARG A 148 4.96 -3.38 -15.59
C ARG A 148 3.50 -3.12 -15.93
N LYS A 149 3.25 -2.75 -17.19
CA LYS A 149 1.89 -2.52 -17.69
C LYS A 149 1.47 -3.65 -18.61
N TYR A 150 0.22 -4.06 -18.51
CA TYR A 150 -0.37 -5.09 -19.33
C TYR A 150 -1.70 -4.60 -19.88
N LYS A 151 -2.01 -4.98 -21.12
CA LYS A 151 -3.33 -4.78 -21.71
C LYS A 151 -4.27 -5.92 -21.35
N ILE A 152 -5.53 -5.58 -21.16
CA ILE A 152 -6.64 -6.52 -20.99
C ILE A 152 -7.52 -6.40 -22.24
N THR A 153 -7.69 -7.49 -22.98
CA THR A 153 -8.51 -7.54 -24.19
C THR A 153 -9.43 -8.73 -24.09
N ASP A 154 -10.74 -8.51 -24.24
CA ASP A 154 -11.77 -9.55 -24.11
C ASP A 154 -11.63 -10.38 -22.81
N GLY A 155 -11.31 -9.69 -21.70
CA GLY A 155 -11.10 -10.32 -20.39
C GLY A 155 -9.81 -11.14 -20.27
N ARG A 156 -8.87 -11.02 -21.21
CA ARG A 156 -7.58 -11.72 -21.20
C ARG A 156 -6.41 -10.77 -21.10
N LEU A 157 -5.44 -11.12 -20.27
CA LEU A 157 -4.16 -10.41 -20.17
C LEU A 157 -3.32 -10.68 -21.42
N GLN A 158 -2.74 -9.64 -22.02
CA GLN A 158 -1.75 -9.81 -23.07
C GLN A 158 -0.40 -10.24 -22.45
N SER A 159 0.25 -11.23 -23.05
CA SER A 159 1.41 -11.92 -22.48
C SER A 159 2.69 -11.08 -22.40
N THR A 160 2.74 -9.94 -23.10
CA THR A 160 3.92 -9.08 -23.14
C THR A 160 3.59 -7.75 -22.47
N PRO A 161 4.33 -7.34 -21.43
CA PRO A 161 4.16 -6.02 -20.87
C PRO A 161 4.54 -4.94 -21.88
N THR A 162 3.79 -3.84 -21.90
CA THR A 162 3.99 -2.68 -22.77
C THR A 162 4.85 -1.60 -22.11
#